data_AF-A0A527ZI34-F1
#
_entry.id   AF-A0A527ZI34-F1
#
_cell.length_a   1.000
_cell.length_b   1.000
_cell.length_c   1.000
_cell.angle_alpha   90.00
_cell.angle_beta   90.00
_cell.angle_gamma   90.00
#
_symmetry.space_group_name_H-M   'P 1'
#
loop_
_entity.id
_entity.type
_entity.pdbx_description
1 polymer ?
#
loop_
_entity_poly.entity_id
_entity_poly.type
_entity_poly.pdbx_seq_one_letter_code
_entity_poly.pdbx_strand_id
1 'polypeptide(L)'
;LVKWLTGLAVLAVAALAAWLYIAPPELIRVGSGYTAKIVCSNVFIAGRDADQVLAVDVQAPGHPLLRLMRVSVDKEQGTVSAGLFGVFGNSVAVVRDGLGCASVPDGDIARAKAVAGPALTPAPPLDALWPEGDRVDASQNPEIAKILDDPAMTGAGMRAVVVVKNGRIVAERYGAGFTEKTPLLGWSMTKTVNAAIVGTVVKDGKMVMTNQGLFG
;
A
#
# COMPACT_ATOMS: atom_id res chain seq x y z
N LEU A 1 25.85 -43.93 -8.93
CA LEU A 1 26.20 -42.55 -8.53
C LEU A 1 25.02 -41.58 -8.75
N VAL A 2 24.50 -41.45 -9.98
CA VAL A 2 23.41 -40.51 -10.31
C VAL A 2 22.15 -40.68 -9.43
N LYS A 3 21.64 -41.90 -9.25
CA LYS A 3 20.45 -42.15 -8.40
C LYS A 3 20.62 -41.70 -6.95
N TRP A 4 21.81 -41.87 -6.39
CA TRP A 4 22.13 -41.45 -5.02
C TRP A 4 22.23 -39.93 -4.91
N LEU A 5 22.85 -39.27 -5.90
CA LEU A 5 22.90 -37.81 -5.97
C LEU A 5 21.51 -37.19 -6.12
N THR A 6 20.64 -37.78 -6.95
CA THR A 6 19.25 -37.35 -7.08
C THR A 6 18.48 -37.51 -5.77
N GLY A 7 18.62 -38.66 -5.09
CA GLY A 7 17.97 -38.89 -3.79
C GLY A 7 18.41 -37.87 -2.73
N LEU A 8 19.70 -37.56 -2.68
CA LEU A 8 20.27 -36.60 -1.72
C LEU A 8 19.80 -35.17 -2.02
N ALA A 9 19.71 -34.79 -3.30
CA ALA A 9 19.16 -33.50 -3.69
C ALA A 9 17.67 -33.34 -3.30
N VAL A 10 16.86 -34.38 -3.53
CA VAL A 10 15.44 -34.37 -3.13
C VAL A 10 15.29 -34.22 -1.62
N LEU A 11 16.07 -34.97 -0.85
CA LEU A 11 16.07 -34.87 0.62
C LEU A 11 16.49 -33.47 1.10
N ALA A 12 17.52 -32.88 0.48
CA ALA A 12 17.96 -31.52 0.82
C ALA A 12 16.86 -30.48 0.54
N VAL A 13 16.18 -30.57 -0.61
CA VAL A 13 15.07 -29.66 -0.95
C VAL A 13 13.89 -29.84 0.00
N ALA A 14 13.53 -31.08 0.34
CA ALA A 14 12.45 -31.37 1.28
C ALA A 14 12.76 -30.83 2.68
N ALA A 15 13.99 -31.02 3.16
CA ALA A 15 14.44 -30.48 4.44
C ALA A 15 14.43 -28.94 4.45
N LEU A 16 14.89 -28.30 3.37
CA LEU A 16 14.84 -26.85 3.22
C LEU A 16 13.39 -26.31 3.21
N ALA A 17 12.50 -26.95 2.47
CA ALA A 17 11.08 -26.58 2.42
C ALA A 17 10.42 -26.74 3.80
N ALA A 18 10.67 -27.85 4.50
CA ALA A 18 10.17 -28.06 5.86
C ALA A 18 10.70 -26.99 6.81
N TRP A 19 11.98 -26.64 6.73
CA TRP A 19 12.57 -25.57 7.54
C TRP A 19 11.93 -24.20 7.26
N LEU A 20 11.76 -23.84 5.98
CA LEU A 20 11.09 -22.59 5.58
C LEU A 20 9.62 -22.54 6.00
N TYR A 21 8.96 -23.69 6.12
CA TYR A 21 7.57 -23.77 6.58
C TYR A 21 7.45 -23.61 8.09
N ILE A 22 8.30 -24.31 8.85
CA ILE A 22 8.22 -24.36 10.32
C ILE A 22 8.88 -23.12 10.96
N ALA A 23 10.04 -22.71 10.45
CA ALA A 23 10.85 -21.63 10.97
C ALA A 23 11.31 -20.68 9.85
N PRO A 24 10.38 -20.02 9.13
CA PRO A 24 10.73 -19.08 8.08
C PRO A 24 11.57 -17.93 8.64
N PRO A 25 12.69 -17.58 7.99
CA PRO A 25 13.45 -16.37 8.29
C PRO A 25 12.56 -15.12 8.37
N GLU A 26 12.89 -14.21 9.29
CA GLU A 26 12.14 -12.96 9.50
C GLU A 26 12.01 -12.13 8.22
N LEU A 27 13.04 -12.13 7.36
CA LEU A 27 12.98 -11.41 6.08
C LEU A 27 11.83 -11.89 5.18
N ILE A 28 11.52 -13.20 5.20
CA ILE A 28 10.38 -13.75 4.45
C ILE A 28 9.08 -13.28 5.07
N ARG A 29 8.96 -13.34 6.41
CA ARG A 29 7.76 -12.85 7.13
C ARG A 29 7.51 -11.36 6.89
N VAL A 30 8.56 -10.54 6.91
CA VAL A 30 8.49 -9.11 6.59
C VAL A 30 8.04 -8.90 5.14
N GLY A 31 8.60 -9.64 4.19
CA GLY A 31 8.20 -9.59 2.78
C GLY A 31 6.74 -9.98 2.57
N SER A 32 6.28 -11.05 3.22
CA SER A 32 4.88 -11.49 3.21
C SER A 32 3.95 -10.45 3.83
N GLY A 33 4.28 -9.92 5.01
CA GLY A 33 3.47 -8.91 5.71
C GLY A 33 3.37 -7.60 4.92
N TYR A 34 4.48 -7.15 4.33
CA TYR A 34 4.51 -6.03 3.39
C TYR A 34 3.59 -6.29 2.19
N THR A 35 3.72 -7.45 1.56
CA THR A 35 2.92 -7.84 0.38
C THR A 35 1.42 -7.87 0.70
N ALA A 36 1.03 -8.57 1.77
CA ALA A 36 -0.37 -8.67 2.19
C ALA A 36 -0.96 -7.29 2.50
N LYS A 37 -0.23 -6.44 3.22
CA LYS A 37 -0.69 -5.10 3.61
C LYS A 37 -0.87 -4.16 2.40
N ILE A 38 0.09 -4.15 1.47
CA ILE A 38 0.04 -3.29 0.27
C ILE A 38 -1.10 -3.74 -0.64
N VAL A 39 -1.22 -5.04 -0.89
CA VAL A 39 -2.30 -5.58 -1.74
C VAL A 39 -3.66 -5.36 -1.09
N CYS A 40 -3.83 -5.64 0.21
CA CYS A 40 -5.08 -5.36 0.92
C CYS A 40 -5.51 -3.89 0.76
N SER A 41 -4.58 -2.96 0.99
CA SER A 41 -4.91 -1.53 0.94
C SER A 41 -5.33 -1.11 -0.48
N ASN A 42 -4.66 -1.59 -1.52
CA ASN A 42 -5.01 -1.21 -2.89
C ASN A 42 -6.28 -1.90 -3.39
N VAL A 43 -6.55 -3.14 -2.98
CA VAL A 43 -7.76 -3.87 -3.40
C VAL A 43 -8.99 -3.31 -2.70
N PHE A 44 -8.97 -3.24 -1.37
CA PHE A 44 -10.18 -2.91 -0.59
C PHE A 44 -10.40 -1.40 -0.42
N ILE A 45 -9.37 -0.57 -0.53
CA ILE A 45 -9.50 0.89 -0.40
C ILE A 45 -9.45 1.56 -1.76
N ALA A 46 -8.46 1.20 -2.60
CA ALA A 46 -8.28 1.85 -3.90
C ALA A 46 -9.01 1.17 -5.07
N GLY A 47 -9.66 0.02 -4.84
CA GLY A 47 -10.40 -0.71 -5.87
C GLY A 47 -9.55 -1.26 -7.01
N ARG A 48 -8.25 -1.48 -6.78
CA ARG A 48 -7.30 -1.92 -7.81
C ARG A 48 -7.21 -3.44 -7.91
N ASP A 49 -6.80 -3.92 -9.08
CA ASP A 49 -6.56 -5.34 -9.31
C ASP A 49 -5.36 -5.87 -8.51
N ALA A 50 -5.53 -7.04 -7.89
CA ALA A 50 -4.55 -7.60 -6.96
C ALA A 50 -3.24 -8.01 -7.66
N ASP A 51 -3.34 -8.59 -8.87
CA ASP A 51 -2.18 -9.06 -9.62
C ASP A 51 -1.38 -7.88 -10.19
N GLN A 52 -2.07 -6.84 -10.65
CA GLN A 52 -1.43 -5.59 -11.05
C GLN A 52 -0.69 -4.96 -9.87
N VAL A 53 -1.33 -4.84 -8.70
CA VAL A 53 -0.68 -4.28 -7.50
C VAL A 53 0.53 -5.11 -7.10
N LEU A 54 0.41 -6.45 -7.08
CA LEU A 54 1.53 -7.33 -6.79
C LEU A 54 2.69 -7.07 -7.76
N ALA A 55 2.44 -7.01 -9.06
CA ALA A 55 3.48 -6.80 -10.06
C ALA A 55 4.13 -5.41 -9.93
N VAL A 56 3.35 -4.33 -9.83
CA VAL A 56 3.86 -2.95 -10.00
C VAL A 56 4.18 -2.24 -8.69
N ASP A 57 3.54 -2.60 -7.58
CA ASP A 57 3.73 -1.96 -6.27
C ASP A 57 4.58 -2.78 -5.32
N VAL A 58 4.56 -4.11 -5.46
CA VAL A 58 5.30 -5.02 -4.57
C VAL A 58 6.56 -5.57 -5.25
N GLN A 59 6.46 -6.08 -6.48
CA GLN A 59 7.54 -6.83 -7.13
C GLN A 59 8.45 -5.99 -8.02
N ALA A 60 7.95 -4.91 -8.61
CA ALA A 60 8.72 -4.03 -9.48
C ALA A 60 9.71 -3.14 -8.71
N PRO A 61 9.33 -2.48 -7.58
CA PRO A 61 10.29 -1.76 -6.75
C PRO A 61 10.78 -2.68 -5.62
N GLY A 62 12.01 -3.18 -5.69
CA GLY A 62 12.71 -3.70 -4.50
C GLY A 62 13.46 -5.01 -4.67
N HIS A 63 13.45 -5.80 -3.60
CA HIS A 63 14.31 -6.98 -3.45
C HIS A 63 13.82 -8.16 -4.31
N PRO A 64 14.70 -8.90 -5.02
CA PRO A 64 14.31 -9.98 -5.93
C PRO A 64 13.41 -11.06 -5.33
N LEU A 65 13.52 -11.28 -4.01
CA LEU A 65 12.67 -12.20 -3.25
C LEU A 65 11.17 -11.89 -3.38
N LEU A 66 10.79 -10.62 -3.54
CA LEU A 66 9.38 -10.23 -3.67
C LEU A 66 8.73 -10.81 -4.92
N ARG A 67 9.50 -11.06 -6.00
CA ARG A 67 9.01 -11.69 -7.24
C ARG A 67 8.48 -13.11 -7.03
N LEU A 68 8.87 -13.74 -5.92
CA LEU A 68 8.46 -15.09 -5.56
C LEU A 68 7.26 -15.09 -4.61
N MET A 69 6.81 -13.92 -4.16
CA MET A 69 5.61 -13.79 -3.34
C MET A 69 4.37 -14.07 -4.17
N ARG A 70 3.42 -14.77 -3.55
CA ARG A 70 2.06 -14.94 -4.08
C ARG A 70 1.07 -14.43 -3.06
N VAL A 71 -0.09 -14.02 -3.56
CA VAL A 71 -1.18 -13.49 -2.75
C VAL A 71 -2.46 -14.27 -2.99
N SER A 72 -3.30 -14.33 -1.97
CA SER A 72 -4.69 -14.77 -2.08
C SER A 72 -5.58 -13.74 -1.41
N VAL A 73 -6.59 -13.28 -2.15
CA VAL A 73 -7.54 -12.26 -1.71
C VAL A 73 -8.88 -12.93 -1.42
N ASP A 74 -9.33 -12.84 -0.18
CA ASP A 74 -10.67 -13.24 0.22
C ASP A 74 -11.53 -11.97 0.34
N LYS A 75 -12.38 -11.74 -0.67
CA LYS A 75 -13.24 -10.56 -0.72
C LYS A 75 -14.38 -10.61 0.29
N GLU A 76 -14.86 -11.81 0.64
CA GLU A 76 -15.96 -11.99 1.59
C GLU A 76 -15.48 -11.70 3.01
N GLN A 77 -14.31 -12.22 3.37
CA GLN A 77 -13.69 -11.95 4.66
C GLN A 77 -12.92 -10.63 4.69
N GLY A 78 -12.71 -9.96 3.56
CA GLY A 78 -11.95 -8.72 3.51
C GLY A 78 -10.48 -8.91 3.90
N THR A 79 -9.89 -10.04 3.53
CA THR A 79 -8.51 -10.38 3.90
C THR A 79 -7.62 -10.60 2.68
N VAL A 80 -6.32 -10.38 2.87
CA VAL A 80 -5.28 -10.78 1.94
C VAL A 80 -4.24 -11.58 2.69
N SER A 81 -3.94 -12.77 2.19
CA SER A 81 -2.80 -13.57 2.64
C SER A 81 -1.67 -13.49 1.62
N ALA A 82 -0.44 -13.53 2.08
CA ALA A 82 0.74 -13.56 1.23
C ALA A 82 1.83 -14.43 1.82
N GLY A 83 2.59 -15.09 0.95
CA GLY A 83 3.69 -15.96 1.35
C GLY A 83 4.70 -16.15 0.24
N LEU A 84 5.94 -16.51 0.59
CA LEU A 84 6.93 -16.92 -0.39
C LEU A 84 6.48 -18.23 -1.04
N PHE A 85 6.40 -18.23 -2.37
CA PHE A 85 5.73 -19.27 -3.17
C PHE A 85 4.27 -19.55 -2.76
N GLY A 86 3.66 -18.63 -2.00
CA GLY A 86 2.30 -18.74 -1.46
C GLY A 86 2.16 -19.50 -0.15
N VAL A 87 3.23 -20.14 0.37
CA VAL A 87 3.11 -21.06 1.51
C VAL A 87 4.11 -20.78 2.65
N PHE A 88 5.28 -20.21 2.35
CA PHE A 88 6.31 -20.01 3.38
C PHE A 88 6.23 -18.62 3.99
N GLY A 89 6.29 -18.56 5.33
CA GLY A 89 6.19 -17.33 6.10
C GLY A 89 4.89 -16.56 5.83
N ASN A 90 3.76 -17.26 5.78
CA ASN A 90 2.46 -16.67 5.50
C ASN A 90 2.16 -15.49 6.44
N SER A 91 1.59 -14.42 5.89
CA SER A 91 1.14 -13.25 6.64
C SER A 91 -0.20 -12.78 6.12
N VAL A 92 -1.03 -12.26 7.01
CA VAL A 92 -2.39 -11.81 6.67
C VAL A 92 -2.54 -10.32 6.95
N ALA A 93 -3.28 -9.64 6.09
CA ALA A 93 -3.81 -8.31 6.33
C ALA A 93 -5.33 -8.32 6.17
N VAL A 94 -6.02 -7.46 6.93
CA VAL A 94 -7.48 -7.38 6.95
C VAL A 94 -7.93 -5.93 6.79
N VAL A 95 -8.95 -5.69 5.96
CA VAL A 95 -9.63 -4.38 5.89
C VAL A 95 -10.52 -4.19 7.11
N ARG A 96 -10.47 -2.99 7.68
CA ARG A 96 -11.26 -2.59 8.83
C ARG A 96 -12.04 -1.33 8.52
N ASP A 97 -13.28 -1.29 8.95
CA ASP A 97 -14.20 -0.20 8.65
C ASP A 97 -13.70 1.12 9.24
N GLY A 98 -13.61 2.16 8.40
CA GLY A 98 -13.12 3.49 8.77
C GLY A 98 -11.62 3.59 9.06
N LEU A 99 -10.86 2.47 9.06
CA LEU A 99 -9.43 2.45 9.40
C LEU A 99 -8.54 1.89 8.28
N GLY A 100 -9.13 1.36 7.22
CA GLY A 100 -8.41 0.70 6.14
C GLY A 100 -7.76 -0.62 6.57
N CYS A 101 -6.75 -1.08 5.83
CA CYS A 101 -6.12 -2.38 6.10
C CYS A 101 -5.12 -2.35 7.25
N ALA A 102 -5.03 -3.42 8.02
CA ALA A 102 -3.99 -3.67 9.02
C ALA A 102 -3.40 -5.07 8.88
N SER A 103 -2.12 -5.23 9.24
CA SER A 103 -1.47 -6.55 9.33
C SER A 103 -1.94 -7.28 10.59
N VAL A 104 -2.06 -8.60 10.51
CA VAL A 104 -2.54 -9.48 11.59
C VAL A 104 -1.44 -10.51 11.94
N PRO A 105 -0.37 -10.09 12.64
CA PRO A 105 0.81 -10.94 12.85
C PRO A 105 0.56 -12.14 13.77
N ASP A 106 -0.45 -12.07 14.63
CA ASP A 106 -0.89 -13.14 15.53
C ASP A 106 -2.00 -14.02 14.93
N GLY A 107 -2.46 -13.70 13.71
CA GLY A 107 -3.54 -14.42 13.04
C GLY A 107 -4.95 -14.14 13.57
N ASP A 108 -5.11 -13.31 14.60
CA ASP A 108 -6.42 -13.01 15.19
C ASP A 108 -7.18 -11.93 14.39
N ILE A 109 -7.78 -12.37 13.28
CA ILE A 109 -8.55 -11.52 12.38
C ILE A 109 -9.77 -10.92 13.08
N ALA A 110 -10.41 -11.67 13.97
CA ALA A 110 -11.61 -11.22 14.68
C ALA A 110 -11.27 -10.05 15.61
N ARG A 111 -10.20 -10.16 16.38
CA ARG A 111 -9.69 -9.08 17.23
C ARG A 111 -9.25 -7.87 16.41
N ALA A 112 -8.59 -8.09 15.28
CA ALA A 112 -8.21 -6.99 14.40
C ALA A 112 -9.43 -6.22 13.87
N LYS A 113 -10.51 -6.92 13.50
CA LYS A 113 -11.77 -6.32 13.02
C LYS A 113 -12.63 -5.70 14.12
N ALA A 114 -12.48 -6.13 15.37
CA ALA A 114 -13.20 -5.55 16.50
C ALA A 114 -12.86 -4.07 16.73
N VAL A 115 -11.72 -3.60 16.22
CA VAL A 115 -11.34 -2.19 16.20
C VAL A 115 -11.89 -1.52 14.94
N ALA A 116 -12.92 -0.70 15.11
CA ALA A 116 -13.52 0.10 14.05
C ALA A 116 -13.21 1.59 14.23
N GLY A 117 -13.11 2.30 13.10
CA GLY A 117 -12.97 3.75 13.06
C GLY A 117 -14.32 4.43 12.89
N PRO A 118 -14.36 5.77 12.96
CA PRO A 118 -15.55 6.51 12.58
C PRO A 118 -15.91 6.18 11.13
N ALA A 119 -17.20 6.01 10.86
CA ALA A 119 -17.69 5.81 9.50
C ALA A 119 -17.35 7.05 8.66
N LEU A 120 -16.42 6.89 7.71
CA LEU A 120 -16.11 7.93 6.72
C LEU A 120 -17.20 7.88 5.65
N THR A 121 -18.18 8.77 5.76
CA THR A 121 -19.13 9.01 4.67
C THR A 121 -18.49 9.99 3.69
N PRO A 122 -18.28 9.62 2.41
CA PRO A 122 -17.83 10.58 1.42
C PRO A 122 -18.81 11.75 1.37
N ALA A 123 -18.29 12.98 1.41
CA ALA A 123 -19.14 14.14 1.19
C ALA A 123 -19.78 14.02 -0.22
N PRO A 124 -21.04 14.44 -0.38
CA PRO A 124 -21.64 14.50 -1.71
C PRO A 124 -20.82 15.44 -2.60
N PRO A 125 -20.72 15.17 -3.92
CA PRO A 125 -20.00 16.05 -4.81
C PRO A 125 -20.55 17.47 -4.75
N LEU A 126 -19.67 18.45 -4.59
CA LEU A 126 -20.06 19.85 -4.59
C LEU A 126 -19.66 20.49 -5.91
N ASP A 127 -20.62 21.11 -6.61
CA ASP A 127 -20.38 21.92 -7.79
C ASP A 127 -19.79 23.29 -7.41
N ALA A 128 -18.58 23.25 -6.87
CA ALA A 128 -17.74 24.38 -6.54
C ALA A 128 -16.31 24.07 -6.98
N LEU A 129 -15.49 25.10 -7.13
CA LEU A 129 -14.10 24.92 -7.50
C LEU A 129 -13.31 24.26 -6.35
N TRP A 130 -12.40 23.35 -6.69
CA TRP A 130 -11.45 22.79 -5.73
C TRP A 130 -10.65 23.90 -5.03
N PRO A 131 -10.48 23.89 -3.70
CA PRO A 131 -10.76 22.78 -2.78
C PRO A 131 -12.15 22.81 -2.11
N GLU A 132 -12.98 23.81 -2.40
CA GLU A 132 -14.31 23.88 -1.80
C GLU A 132 -15.27 22.82 -2.37
N GLY A 133 -15.09 22.46 -3.65
CA GLY A 133 -15.79 21.34 -4.30
C GLY A 133 -14.89 20.55 -5.24
N ASP A 134 -15.50 19.80 -6.15
CA ASP A 134 -14.78 18.85 -7.01
C ASP A 134 -14.46 19.40 -8.41
N ARG A 135 -14.97 20.58 -8.76
CA ARG A 135 -14.80 21.14 -10.11
C ARG A 135 -13.39 21.71 -10.26
N VAL A 136 -12.72 21.32 -11.34
CA VAL A 136 -11.42 21.85 -11.76
C VAL A 136 -11.61 22.79 -12.94
N ASP A 137 -11.10 24.01 -12.82
CA ASP A 137 -11.02 24.98 -13.92
C ASP A 137 -9.59 25.01 -14.46
N ALA A 138 -9.28 24.02 -15.29
CA ALA A 138 -7.93 23.84 -15.82
C ALA A 138 -7.54 24.96 -16.80
N SER A 139 -6.26 25.32 -16.79
CA SER A 139 -5.70 26.28 -17.72
C SER A 139 -5.83 25.80 -19.16
N GLN A 140 -6.29 26.70 -20.04
CA GLN A 140 -6.37 26.45 -21.49
C GLN A 140 -5.04 26.72 -22.21
N ASN A 141 -3.94 26.90 -21.48
CA ASN A 141 -2.63 27.13 -22.06
C ASN A 141 -2.06 25.82 -22.66
N PRO A 142 -1.83 25.75 -23.99
CA PRO A 142 -1.35 24.53 -24.64
C PRO A 142 0.05 24.10 -24.18
N GLU A 143 0.90 25.02 -23.72
CA GLU A 143 2.24 24.67 -23.22
C GLU A 143 2.16 23.85 -21.93
N ILE A 144 1.16 24.11 -21.08
CA ILE A 144 0.95 23.32 -19.85
C ILE A 144 0.50 21.90 -20.21
N ALA A 145 -0.43 21.78 -21.16
CA ALA A 145 -0.88 20.48 -21.65
C ALA A 145 0.28 19.69 -22.25
N LYS A 146 1.11 20.32 -23.09
CA LYS A 146 2.28 19.70 -23.71
C LYS A 146 3.27 19.12 -22.70
N ILE A 147 3.54 19.82 -21.60
CA ILE A 147 4.43 19.31 -20.54
C ILE A 147 3.82 18.10 -19.84
N LEU A 148 2.52 18.16 -19.54
CA LEU A 148 1.81 17.12 -18.83
C LEU A 148 1.57 15.86 -19.67
N ASP A 149 1.47 16.02 -20.99
CA ASP A 149 1.31 14.93 -21.95
C ASP A 149 2.66 14.36 -22.42
N ASP A 150 3.79 14.93 -21.98
CA ASP A 150 5.14 14.43 -22.26
C ASP A 150 5.59 13.40 -21.21
N PRO A 151 5.70 12.09 -21.57
CA PRO A 151 6.13 11.04 -20.65
C PRO A 151 7.54 11.24 -20.10
N ALA A 152 8.41 11.96 -20.83
CA ALA A 152 9.75 12.28 -20.37
C ALA A 152 9.72 13.29 -19.20
N MET A 153 8.69 14.15 -19.15
CA MET A 153 8.49 15.13 -18.08
C MET A 153 7.73 14.53 -16.89
N THR A 154 6.71 13.71 -17.15
CA THR A 154 5.92 13.09 -16.06
C THR A 154 6.59 11.87 -15.44
N GLY A 155 7.50 11.23 -16.18
CA GLY A 155 8.23 10.05 -15.74
C GLY A 155 7.51 8.72 -15.99
N ALA A 156 8.30 7.65 -16.08
CA ALA A 156 7.80 6.30 -16.24
C ALA A 156 6.97 5.85 -15.03
N GLY A 157 5.81 5.25 -15.27
CA GLY A 157 4.92 4.77 -14.21
C GLY A 157 4.15 5.88 -13.48
N MET A 158 4.07 7.08 -14.06
CA MET A 158 3.23 8.17 -13.53
C MET A 158 1.79 7.70 -13.31
N ARG A 159 1.25 8.00 -12.13
CA ARG A 159 -0.14 7.70 -11.73
C ARG A 159 -1.01 8.94 -11.70
N ALA A 160 -0.46 10.04 -11.22
CA ALA A 160 -1.12 11.33 -11.20
C ALA A 160 -0.06 12.45 -11.18
N VAL A 161 -0.34 13.53 -11.88
CA VAL A 161 0.32 14.83 -11.73
C VAL A 161 -0.79 15.85 -11.53
N VAL A 162 -0.70 16.65 -10.47
CA VAL A 162 -1.65 17.72 -10.18
C VAL A 162 -0.85 18.99 -9.88
N VAL A 163 -1.17 20.08 -10.57
CA VAL A 163 -0.50 21.38 -10.41
C VAL A 163 -1.48 22.38 -9.82
N VAL A 164 -1.15 22.88 -8.63
CA VAL A 164 -1.93 23.87 -7.91
C VAL A 164 -1.21 25.22 -7.96
N LYS A 165 -1.93 26.27 -8.38
CA LYS A 165 -1.44 27.65 -8.39
C LYS A 165 -2.52 28.57 -7.82
N ASN A 166 -2.13 29.44 -6.89
CA ASN A 166 -3.05 30.38 -6.22
C ASN A 166 -4.28 29.70 -5.61
N GLY A 167 -4.08 28.52 -5.00
CA GLY A 167 -5.14 27.74 -4.35
C GLY A 167 -6.10 27.02 -5.30
N ARG A 168 -5.84 26.99 -6.62
CA ARG A 168 -6.67 26.30 -7.61
C ARG A 168 -5.85 25.27 -8.38
N ILE A 169 -6.46 24.13 -8.70
CA ILE A 169 -5.88 23.17 -9.65
C ILE A 169 -5.93 23.84 -11.02
N VAL A 170 -4.76 24.10 -11.59
CA VAL A 170 -4.64 24.70 -12.93
C VAL A 170 -4.35 23.65 -13.99
N ALA A 171 -3.95 22.44 -13.60
CA ALA A 171 -3.73 21.34 -14.51
C ALA A 171 -3.62 20.00 -13.77
N GLU A 172 -4.07 18.93 -14.41
CA GLU A 172 -3.94 17.57 -13.90
C GLU A 172 -3.85 16.54 -15.04
N ARG A 173 -3.18 15.44 -14.77
CA ARG A 173 -3.16 14.23 -15.60
C ARG A 173 -3.13 13.00 -14.71
N TYR A 174 -3.77 11.94 -15.20
CA TYR A 174 -3.81 10.65 -14.53
C TYR A 174 -3.30 9.57 -15.47
N GLY A 175 -2.53 8.64 -14.91
CA GLY A 175 -2.09 7.46 -15.62
C GLY A 175 -3.25 6.51 -15.91
N ALA A 176 -3.05 5.56 -16.82
CA ALA A 176 -4.07 4.57 -17.17
C ALA A 176 -4.56 3.82 -15.92
N GLY A 177 -5.89 3.78 -15.72
CA GLY A 177 -6.53 3.13 -14.58
C GLY A 177 -6.54 3.95 -13.28
N PHE A 178 -6.06 5.19 -13.31
CA PHE A 178 -6.09 6.12 -12.18
C PHE A 178 -6.99 7.32 -12.50
N THR A 179 -7.55 7.91 -11.44
CA THR A 179 -8.44 9.07 -11.50
C THR A 179 -8.18 9.96 -10.29
N GLU A 180 -8.81 11.13 -10.24
CA GLU A 180 -8.82 12.03 -9.09
C GLU A 180 -9.36 11.35 -7.81
N LYS A 181 -10.17 10.30 -7.98
CA LYS A 181 -10.78 9.55 -6.87
C LYS A 181 -9.96 8.35 -6.43
N THR A 182 -8.88 7.99 -7.12
CA THR A 182 -8.10 6.80 -6.80
C THR A 182 -7.09 7.10 -5.70
N PRO A 183 -7.24 6.56 -4.46
CA PRO A 183 -6.24 6.72 -3.42
C PRO A 183 -4.93 6.03 -3.83
N LEU A 184 -3.82 6.73 -3.66
CA LEU A 184 -2.49 6.21 -3.98
C LEU A 184 -1.73 5.80 -2.71
N LEU A 185 -0.81 4.85 -2.86
CA LEU A 185 0.16 4.52 -1.81
C LEU A 185 1.00 5.75 -1.48
N GLY A 186 0.91 6.23 -0.24
CA GLY A 186 1.61 7.44 0.19
C GLY A 186 3.13 7.27 0.40
N TRP A 187 3.61 6.03 0.57
CA TRP A 187 5.03 5.75 0.86
C TRP A 187 5.60 6.69 1.93
N SER A 188 6.78 7.27 1.69
CA SER A 188 7.39 8.24 2.61
C SER A 188 6.68 9.60 2.65
N MET A 189 5.81 9.95 1.70
CA MET A 189 5.01 11.17 1.81
C MET A 189 4.11 11.13 3.05
N THR A 190 3.68 9.93 3.46
CA THR A 190 2.93 9.70 4.69
C THR A 190 3.67 10.20 5.95
N LYS A 191 5.01 10.21 5.95
CA LYS A 191 5.80 10.73 7.09
C LYS A 191 5.51 12.21 7.32
N THR A 192 5.36 13.00 6.26
CA THR A 192 5.04 14.43 6.33
C THR A 192 3.68 14.65 6.96
N VAL A 193 2.67 13.85 6.58
CA VAL A 193 1.33 13.91 7.17
C VAL A 193 1.37 13.58 8.66
N ASN A 194 2.06 12.48 9.04
CA ASN A 194 2.22 12.11 10.44
C ASN A 194 2.94 13.21 11.24
N ALA A 195 4.00 13.79 10.69
CA ALA A 195 4.73 14.89 11.33
C ALA A 195 3.85 16.12 11.54
N ALA A 196 3.01 16.48 10.57
CA ALA A 196 2.06 17.59 10.72
C ALA A 196 1.03 17.33 11.83
N ILE A 197 0.46 16.11 11.89
CA ILE A 197 -0.48 15.71 12.95
C ILE A 197 0.21 15.78 14.31
N VAL A 198 1.41 15.21 14.46
CA VAL A 198 2.19 15.30 15.69
C VAL A 198 2.45 16.77 16.06
N GLY A 199 2.80 17.62 15.08
CA GLY A 199 2.97 19.06 15.28
C GLY A 199 1.72 19.74 15.84
N THR A 200 0.52 19.36 15.40
CA THR A 200 -0.72 19.90 15.99
C THR A 200 -0.94 19.45 17.44
N VAL A 201 -0.62 18.20 17.77
CA VAL A 201 -0.74 17.67 19.13
C VAL A 201 0.27 18.33 20.08
N VAL A 202 1.48 18.63 19.58
CA VAL A 202 2.49 19.40 20.33
C VAL A 202 2.04 20.84 20.54
N LYS A 203 1.51 21.50 19.50
CA LYS A 203 0.95 22.85 19.60
C LYS A 203 -0.19 22.93 20.63
N ASP A 204 -1.01 21.88 20.72
CA ASP A 204 -2.09 21.75 21.71
C ASP A 204 -1.58 21.46 23.14
N GLY A 205 -0.26 21.32 23.37
CA GLY A 205 0.32 21.01 24.66
C GLY A 205 0.07 19.57 25.14
N LYS A 206 -0.44 18.69 24.28
CA LYS A 206 -0.75 17.28 24.59
C LYS A 206 0.46 16.35 24.45
N MET A 207 1.55 16.85 23.86
CA MET A 207 2.81 16.14 23.70
C MET A 207 3.97 17.14 23.78
N VAL A 208 5.10 16.72 24.33
CA VAL A 208 6.35 17.51 24.33
C VAL A 208 7.44 16.75 23.59
N MET A 209 8.18 17.46 22.73
CA MET A 209 9.23 16.87 21.88
C MET A 209 10.39 16.28 22.68
N THR A 210 10.59 16.75 23.91
CA THR A 210 11.64 16.29 24.82
C THR A 210 11.21 15.10 25.67
N ASN A 211 10.00 14.56 25.49
CA ASN A 211 9.56 13.40 26.26
C ASN A 211 10.39 12.17 25.88
N GLN A 212 11.18 11.68 26.83
CA GLN A 212 12.01 10.48 26.67
C GLN A 212 11.36 9.20 27.20
N GLY A 213 10.25 9.31 27.96
CA GLY A 213 9.59 8.18 28.64
C GLY A 213 8.44 7.56 27.84
N LEU A 214 8.52 7.53 26.50
CA LEU A 214 7.41 7.13 25.63
C LEU A 214 7.04 5.64 25.71
N PHE A 215 7.92 4.79 26.24
CA PHE A 215 7.70 3.34 26.39
C PHE A 215 7.99 2.80 27.80
N GLY A 216 8.08 3.68 28.80
CA GLY A 216 8.57 3.36 30.14
C GLY A 216 10.07 3.59 30.29
#